data_AF-A0A373BC03-F1
#
_entry.id   AF-A0A373BC03-F1
#
_cell.length_a   1.000
_cell.length_b   1.000
_cell.length_c   1.000
_cell.angle_alpha   90.00
_cell.angle_beta   90.00
_cell.angle_gamma   90.00
#
_symmetry.space_group_name_H-M   'P 1'
#
loop_
_entity.id
_entity.type
_entity.pdbx_description
1 polymer ?
#
loop_
_entity_poly.entity_id
_entity_poly.type
_entity_poly.pdbx_seq_one_letter_code
_entity_poly.pdbx_strand_id
1 'polypeptide(L)'
;MLRVATKHLLWLTAVGVVLTHASEAPDPSTYQASQQQVHVELQSAFGQATDIKEKYQLEKARAWLSYADHAYSAKAKRQNIELIYQQVLDILYADPRANLSVETAILPFSQVMRHDLWTRAERIKVQTGFQCAYKELAQAEVNLVWAAAEYRQLGWRHSREIFASAERLMDQAIYLSENCGTL
;
A
#
# COMPACT_ATOMS: atom_id res chain seq x y z
N MET A 1 55.93 -46.40 -28.75
CA MET A 1 54.54 -46.75 -28.40
C MET A 1 54.03 -45.66 -27.46
N LEU A 2 53.26 -44.67 -27.96
CA LEU A 2 51.79 -44.59 -27.87
C LEU A 2 51.31 -44.56 -26.38
N ARG A 3 50.57 -43.58 -25.83
CA ARG A 3 49.54 -42.68 -26.38
C ARG A 3 49.37 -41.41 -25.53
N VAL A 4 48.89 -40.37 -26.22
CA VAL A 4 48.49 -39.03 -25.80
C VAL A 4 47.23 -39.05 -24.93
N ALA A 5 47.22 -38.20 -23.90
CA ALA A 5 46.07 -37.94 -23.03
C ALA A 5 45.07 -37.00 -23.71
N THR A 6 43.80 -37.40 -23.77
CA THR A 6 42.70 -36.55 -24.27
C THR A 6 41.67 -36.39 -23.15
N LYS A 7 41.64 -35.20 -22.54
CA LYS A 7 40.61 -34.82 -21.56
C LYS A 7 39.41 -34.28 -22.34
N HIS A 8 38.28 -34.98 -22.31
CA HIS A 8 37.03 -34.48 -22.85
C HIS A 8 36.41 -33.47 -21.88
N LEU A 9 36.28 -32.22 -22.33
CA LEU A 9 35.58 -31.14 -21.65
C LEU A 9 34.11 -31.19 -22.09
N LEU A 10 33.23 -31.67 -21.21
CA LEU A 10 31.77 -31.61 -21.40
C LEU A 10 31.27 -30.23 -20.99
N TRP A 11 30.90 -29.41 -21.97
CA TRP A 11 30.16 -28.17 -21.74
C TRP A 11 28.67 -28.51 -21.60
N LEU A 12 28.16 -28.46 -20.36
CA LEU A 12 26.73 -28.45 -20.05
C LEU A 12 26.22 -27.01 -20.20
N THR A 13 25.51 -26.73 -21.27
CA THR A 13 24.74 -25.49 -21.42
C THR A 13 23.48 -25.59 -20.58
N ALA A 14 23.47 -24.94 -19.42
CA ALA A 14 22.26 -24.73 -18.64
C ALA A 14 21.39 -23.67 -19.33
N VAL A 15 20.37 -24.10 -20.07
CA VAL A 15 19.28 -23.23 -20.49
C VAL A 15 18.40 -23.00 -19.26
N GLY A 16 18.65 -21.91 -18.55
CA GLY A 16 17.77 -21.44 -17.48
C GLY A 16 16.48 -20.90 -18.09
N VAL A 17 15.40 -21.67 -18.02
CA VAL A 17 14.06 -21.14 -18.27
C VAL A 17 13.70 -20.27 -17.07
N VAL A 18 13.73 -18.95 -17.25
CA VAL A 18 13.12 -18.02 -16.29
C VAL A 18 11.61 -18.14 -16.49
N LEU A 19 10.97 -19.01 -15.71
CA LEU A 19 9.51 -19.01 -15.58
C LEU A 19 9.12 -17.77 -14.77
N THR A 20 8.82 -16.66 -15.46
CA THR A 20 8.08 -15.54 -14.89
C THR A 20 6.67 -16.01 -14.58
N HIS A 21 6.44 -16.51 -13.37
CA HIS A 21 5.09 -16.70 -12.87
C HIS A 21 4.57 -15.30 -12.52
N ALA A 22 3.60 -14.79 -13.27
CA ALA A 22 2.79 -13.69 -12.77
C ALA A 22 2.11 -14.20 -11.49
N SER A 23 2.32 -13.53 -10.36
CA SER A 23 1.62 -13.90 -9.12
C SER A 23 0.15 -13.55 -9.29
N GLU A 24 -0.71 -14.56 -9.19
CA GLU A 24 -2.15 -14.36 -9.12
C GLU A 24 -2.49 -13.64 -7.81
N ALA A 25 -3.43 -12.68 -7.87
CA ALA A 25 -3.91 -12.01 -6.67
C ALA A 25 -4.58 -13.03 -5.72
N PRO A 26 -4.27 -13.02 -4.41
CA PRO A 26 -4.93 -13.88 -3.45
C PRO A 26 -6.41 -13.50 -3.29
N ASP A 27 -7.26 -14.44 -2.86
CA ASP A 27 -8.63 -14.14 -2.45
C ASP A 27 -8.62 -13.39 -1.10
N PRO A 28 -9.36 -12.28 -0.93
CA PRO A 28 -9.38 -11.51 0.32
C PRO A 28 -9.74 -12.35 1.57
N SER A 29 -10.56 -13.39 1.42
CA SER A 29 -10.94 -14.30 2.51
C SER A 29 -9.76 -15.10 3.06
N THR A 30 -8.66 -15.18 2.31
CA THR A 30 -7.42 -15.88 2.67
C THR A 30 -6.40 -15.00 3.40
N TYR A 31 -6.78 -13.79 3.81
CA TYR A 31 -5.92 -12.78 4.46
C TYR A 31 -4.87 -13.36 5.43
N GLN A 32 -5.27 -14.23 6.37
CA GLN A 32 -4.33 -14.79 7.35
C GLN A 32 -3.18 -15.57 6.70
N ALA A 33 -3.48 -16.32 5.63
CA ALA A 33 -2.53 -17.15 4.91
C ALA A 33 -1.65 -16.33 3.95
N SER A 34 -2.16 -15.22 3.41
CA SER A 34 -1.48 -14.44 2.37
C SER A 34 -0.80 -13.15 2.87
N GLN A 35 -1.16 -12.62 4.05
CA GLN A 35 -0.69 -11.31 4.53
C GLN A 35 0.83 -11.16 4.51
N GLN A 36 1.58 -12.19 4.91
CA GLN A 36 3.04 -12.12 4.98
C GLN A 36 3.68 -12.06 3.58
N GLN A 37 3.12 -12.79 2.62
CA GLN A 37 3.54 -12.72 1.22
C GLN A 37 3.25 -11.35 0.65
N VAL A 38 2.05 -10.80 0.90
CA VAL A 38 1.65 -9.47 0.40
C VAL A 38 2.51 -8.36 1.01
N HIS A 39 2.93 -8.46 2.28
CA HIS A 39 3.93 -7.54 2.86
C HIS A 39 5.25 -7.51 2.05
N VAL A 40 5.74 -8.69 1.64
CA VAL A 40 6.98 -8.82 0.87
C VAL A 40 6.81 -8.29 -0.55
N GLU A 41 5.72 -8.66 -1.22
CA GLU A 41 5.42 -8.21 -2.58
C GLU A 41 5.24 -6.70 -2.64
N LEU A 42 4.54 -6.11 -1.66
CA LEU A 42 4.37 -4.68 -1.55
C LEU A 42 5.70 -3.94 -1.37
N GLN A 43 6.59 -4.45 -0.52
CA GLN A 43 7.92 -3.87 -0.33
C GLN A 43 8.77 -3.96 -1.61
N SER A 44 8.67 -5.07 -2.35
CA SER A 44 9.33 -5.24 -3.64
C SER A 44 8.80 -4.25 -4.67
N ALA A 45 7.47 -4.15 -4.82
CA ALA A 45 6.81 -3.22 -5.73
C ALA A 45 7.21 -1.77 -5.43
N PHE A 46 7.27 -1.39 -4.15
CA PHE A 46 7.70 -0.05 -3.76
C PHE A 46 9.14 0.27 -4.17
N GLY A 47 10.04 -0.73 -4.13
CA GLY A 47 11.43 -0.58 -4.57
C GLY A 47 11.58 -0.45 -6.10
N GLN A 48 10.61 -0.94 -6.87
CA GLN A 48 10.61 -0.88 -8.33
C GLN A 48 9.84 0.34 -8.87
N ALA A 49 8.91 0.88 -8.10
CA ALA A 49 8.10 2.02 -8.49
C ALA A 49 8.96 3.24 -8.82
N THR A 50 8.70 3.84 -9.97
CA THR A 50 9.43 5.04 -10.44
C THR A 50 8.52 6.26 -10.47
N ASP A 51 7.26 6.07 -10.82
CA ASP A 51 6.25 7.12 -10.85
C ASP A 51 5.78 7.49 -9.44
N ILE A 52 5.50 8.77 -9.24
CA ILE A 52 5.08 9.28 -7.93
C ILE A 52 3.65 8.86 -7.56
N LYS A 53 2.75 8.76 -8.53
CA LYS A 53 1.38 8.32 -8.25
C LYS A 53 1.36 6.84 -7.91
N GLU A 54 2.18 6.04 -8.59
CA GLU A 54 2.40 4.63 -8.22
C GLU A 54 2.92 4.51 -6.78
N LYS A 55 3.99 5.23 -6.41
CA LYS A 55 4.51 5.25 -5.03
C LYS A 55 3.48 5.67 -4.00
N TYR A 56 2.66 6.66 -4.33
CA TYR A 56 1.55 7.11 -3.49
C TYR A 56 0.49 6.01 -3.30
N GLN A 57 0.12 5.29 -4.35
CA GLN A 57 -0.82 4.16 -4.23
C GLN A 57 -0.22 3.00 -3.43
N LEU A 58 1.03 2.63 -3.68
CA LEU A 58 1.70 1.58 -2.91
C LEU A 58 1.83 1.96 -1.43
N GLU A 59 2.02 3.24 -1.13
CA GLU A 59 1.94 3.72 0.26
C GLU A 59 0.53 3.58 0.85
N LYS A 60 -0.53 3.88 0.09
CA LYS A 60 -1.90 3.61 0.54
C LYS A 60 -2.11 2.12 0.82
N ALA A 61 -1.65 1.25 -0.07
CA ALA A 61 -1.72 -0.20 0.12
C ALA A 61 -1.00 -0.61 1.41
N ARG A 62 0.13 0.00 1.76
CA ARG A 62 0.83 -0.26 3.03
C ARG A 62 0.00 0.16 4.24
N ALA A 63 -0.62 1.34 4.19
CA ALA A 63 -1.49 1.81 5.25
C ALA A 63 -2.76 0.94 5.38
N TRP A 64 -3.35 0.51 4.26
CA TRP A 64 -4.48 -0.41 4.25
C TRP A 64 -4.13 -1.78 4.82
N LEU A 65 -2.94 -2.30 4.51
CA LEU A 65 -2.46 -3.57 5.05
C LEU A 65 -2.24 -3.46 6.57
N SER A 66 -1.66 -2.37 7.05
CA SER A 66 -1.55 -2.11 8.50
C SER A 66 -2.93 -2.01 9.17
N TYR A 67 -3.93 -1.42 8.50
CA TYR A 67 -5.29 -1.42 9.00
C TYR A 67 -5.89 -2.84 9.03
N ALA A 68 -5.68 -3.66 7.99
CA ALA A 68 -6.12 -5.06 7.99
C ALA A 68 -5.48 -5.85 9.15
N ASP A 69 -4.16 -5.67 9.37
CA ASP A 69 -3.40 -6.26 10.49
C ASP A 69 -3.99 -5.90 11.85
N HIS A 70 -4.31 -4.62 12.04
CA HIS A 70 -4.99 -4.18 13.24
C HIS A 70 -6.40 -4.78 13.37
N ALA A 71 -7.22 -4.72 12.31
CA ALA A 71 -8.59 -5.22 12.32
C ALA A 71 -8.63 -6.73 12.63
N TYR A 72 -7.68 -7.49 12.09
CA TYR A 72 -7.51 -8.91 12.40
C TYR A 72 -7.12 -9.14 13.86
N SER A 73 -6.13 -8.41 14.38
CA SER A 73 -5.70 -8.49 15.78
C SER A 73 -6.83 -8.12 16.76
N ALA A 74 -7.61 -7.10 16.42
CA ALA A 74 -8.79 -6.65 17.15
C ALA A 74 -10.01 -7.58 17.01
N LYS A 75 -9.90 -8.66 16.22
CA LYS A 75 -10.98 -9.62 15.93
C LYS A 75 -12.23 -8.96 15.35
N ALA A 76 -12.03 -7.99 14.45
CA ALA A 76 -13.11 -7.37 13.71
C ALA A 76 -13.89 -8.42 12.89
N LYS A 77 -15.08 -8.03 12.40
CA LYS A 77 -15.88 -8.89 11.51
C LYS A 77 -15.06 -9.28 10.29
N ARG A 78 -15.06 -10.57 9.92
CA ARG A 78 -14.31 -11.09 8.77
C ARG A 78 -14.56 -10.29 7.48
N GLN A 79 -15.83 -10.00 7.17
CA GLN A 79 -16.21 -9.20 6.01
C GLN A 79 -15.55 -7.80 6.00
N ASN A 80 -15.34 -7.18 7.17
CA ASN A 80 -14.67 -5.88 7.23
C ASN A 80 -13.19 -6.02 6.91
N ILE A 81 -12.53 -7.07 7.42
CA ILE A 81 -11.12 -7.37 7.13
C ILE A 81 -10.95 -7.66 5.63
N GLU A 82 -11.84 -8.45 5.03
CA GLU A 82 -11.84 -8.74 3.59
C GLU A 82 -11.96 -7.46 2.75
N LEU A 83 -12.88 -6.55 3.10
CA LEU A 83 -13.04 -5.27 2.39
C LEU A 83 -11.84 -4.33 2.53
N ILE A 84 -11.20 -4.30 3.71
CA ILE A 84 -9.96 -3.53 3.92
C ILE A 84 -8.84 -4.13 3.08
N TYR A 85 -8.67 -5.45 3.13
CA TYR A 85 -7.60 -6.14 2.45
C TYR A 85 -7.75 -6.10 0.94
N GLN A 86 -8.98 -6.11 0.42
CA GLN A 86 -9.26 -5.90 -1.01
C GLN A 86 -8.64 -4.58 -1.52
N GLN A 87 -8.59 -3.51 -0.71
CA GLN A 87 -7.95 -2.26 -1.13
C GLN A 87 -6.44 -2.42 -1.35
N VAL A 88 -5.78 -3.32 -0.61
CA VAL A 88 -4.37 -3.66 -0.83
C VAL A 88 -4.21 -4.38 -2.16
N LEU A 89 -5.10 -5.36 -2.41
CA LEU A 89 -5.03 -6.20 -3.61
C LEU A 89 -5.35 -5.43 -4.88
N ASP A 90 -6.36 -4.55 -4.84
CA ASP A 90 -6.75 -3.68 -5.95
C ASP A 90 -5.61 -2.76 -6.39
N ILE A 91 -4.71 -2.39 -5.47
CA ILE A 91 -3.54 -1.58 -5.77
C ILE A 91 -2.38 -2.45 -6.25
N LEU A 92 -2.06 -3.52 -5.50
CA LEU A 92 -0.84 -4.31 -5.73
C LEU A 92 -0.93 -5.18 -6.99
N TYR A 93 -2.13 -5.66 -7.34
CA TYR A 93 -2.38 -6.54 -8.48
C TYR A 93 -3.18 -5.86 -9.59
N ALA A 94 -3.22 -4.53 -9.60
CA ALA A 94 -3.83 -3.77 -10.69
C ALA A 94 -3.16 -4.12 -12.03
N ASP A 95 -3.95 -4.14 -13.12
CA ASP A 95 -3.37 -4.17 -14.47
C ASP A 95 -2.41 -2.98 -14.59
N PRO A 96 -1.14 -3.16 -15.00
CA PRO A 96 -0.20 -2.05 -15.22
C PRO A 96 -0.70 -1.00 -16.23
N ARG A 97 -1.70 -1.32 -17.04
CA ARG A 97 -2.38 -0.40 -17.97
C ARG A 97 -3.54 0.35 -17.35
N ALA A 98 -4.03 -0.09 -16.18
CA ALA A 98 -5.10 0.57 -15.47
C ALA A 98 -4.62 1.88 -14.86
N ASN A 99 -5.44 2.91 -14.97
CA ASN A 99 -5.19 4.16 -14.28
C ASN A 99 -5.71 4.04 -12.85
N LEU A 100 -4.80 3.90 -11.88
CA LEU A 100 -5.18 3.82 -10.47
C LEU A 100 -5.80 5.14 -10.01
N SER A 101 -7.00 5.06 -9.43
CA SER A 101 -7.68 6.22 -8.87
C SER A 101 -6.88 6.81 -7.71
N VAL A 102 -6.64 8.12 -7.72
CA VAL A 102 -6.02 8.85 -6.60
C VAL A 102 -6.97 9.12 -5.44
N GLU A 103 -8.26 8.80 -5.61
CA GLU A 103 -9.25 8.89 -4.55
C GLU A 103 -9.05 7.74 -3.55
N THR A 104 -9.23 8.04 -2.26
CA THR A 104 -9.23 6.99 -1.23
C THR A 104 -10.63 6.43 -1.09
N ALA A 105 -10.77 5.12 -1.22
CA ALA A 105 -12.05 4.45 -1.07
C ALA A 105 -12.62 4.65 0.34
N ILE A 106 -13.89 5.04 0.42
CA ILE A 106 -14.64 5.09 1.68
C ILE A 106 -15.36 3.75 1.85
N LEU A 107 -14.93 2.96 2.82
CA LEU A 107 -15.50 1.63 3.06
C LEU A 107 -16.95 1.71 3.55
N PRO A 108 -17.81 0.71 3.28
CA PRO A 108 -19.24 0.73 3.65
C PRO A 108 -19.53 0.94 5.15
N PHE A 109 -18.61 0.50 6.01
CA PHE A 109 -18.67 0.66 7.47
C PHE A 109 -17.88 1.86 7.99
N SER A 110 -17.38 2.70 7.11
CA SER A 110 -16.76 3.99 7.39
C SER A 110 -17.67 5.14 6.92
N GLN A 111 -17.21 6.39 6.98
CA GLN A 111 -17.85 7.57 6.43
C GLN A 111 -16.79 8.68 6.24
N VAL A 112 -17.11 9.70 5.46
CA VAL A 112 -16.25 10.89 5.40
C VAL A 112 -16.41 11.68 6.71
N MET A 113 -15.31 11.89 7.42
CA MET A 113 -15.20 12.79 8.58
C MET A 113 -13.97 13.66 8.41
N ARG A 114 -13.90 14.78 9.15
CA ARG A 114 -12.81 15.77 9.04
C ARG A 114 -12.64 16.27 7.59
N HIS A 115 -13.71 16.83 7.04
CA HIS A 115 -13.71 17.42 5.69
C HIS A 115 -12.57 18.43 5.48
N ASP A 116 -12.17 19.13 6.54
CA ASP A 116 -11.02 20.03 6.56
C ASP A 116 -9.72 19.32 6.13
N LEU A 117 -9.47 18.10 6.63
CA LEU A 117 -8.29 17.32 6.29
C LEU A 117 -8.36 16.76 4.87
N TRP A 118 -9.55 16.32 4.43
CA TRP A 118 -9.75 15.90 3.03
C TRP A 118 -9.52 17.05 2.04
N THR A 119 -9.99 18.26 2.33
CA THR A 119 -9.71 19.43 1.49
C THR A 119 -8.22 19.75 1.42
N ARG A 120 -7.49 19.62 2.53
CA ARG A 120 -6.02 19.79 2.54
C ARG A 120 -5.34 18.70 1.69
N ALA A 121 -5.80 17.46 1.79
CA ALA A 121 -5.30 16.33 0.99
C ALA A 121 -5.40 16.62 -0.51
N GLU A 122 -6.59 16.99 -0.99
CA GLU A 122 -6.82 17.29 -2.41
C GLU A 122 -5.95 18.44 -2.91
N ARG A 123 -5.72 19.46 -2.07
CA ARG A 123 -4.82 20.56 -2.41
C ARG A 123 -3.37 20.11 -2.56
N ILE A 124 -2.87 19.20 -1.71
CA ILE A 124 -1.48 18.70 -1.82
C ILE A 124 -1.30 17.91 -3.11
N LYS A 125 -2.28 17.09 -3.51
CA LYS A 125 -2.20 16.22 -4.72
C LYS A 125 -1.93 16.99 -6.02
N VAL A 126 -2.35 18.26 -6.08
CA VAL A 126 -2.20 19.11 -7.28
C VAL A 126 -0.99 20.04 -7.21
N GLN A 127 -0.23 20.02 -6.12
CA GLN A 127 0.98 20.83 -5.96
C GLN A 127 2.23 20.07 -6.41
N THR A 128 3.25 20.80 -6.86
CA THR A 128 4.56 20.23 -7.20
C THR A 128 5.22 19.54 -5.99
N GLY A 129 4.91 20.01 -4.78
CA GLY A 129 5.38 19.42 -3.53
C GLY A 129 4.83 18.03 -3.20
N PHE A 130 3.81 17.55 -3.94
CA PHE A 130 3.24 16.21 -3.76
C PHE A 130 4.31 15.11 -3.76
N GLN A 131 5.35 15.26 -4.58
CA GLN A 131 6.44 14.30 -4.68
C GLN A 131 7.25 14.10 -3.40
N CYS A 132 7.28 15.10 -2.52
CA CYS A 132 7.91 15.00 -1.20
C CYS A 132 6.93 14.55 -0.12
N ALA A 133 5.64 14.81 -0.30
CA ALA A 133 4.60 14.62 0.72
C ALA A 133 3.78 13.33 0.56
N TYR A 134 3.97 12.58 -0.52
CA TYR A 134 3.10 11.47 -0.88
C TYR A 134 2.96 10.42 0.22
N LYS A 135 4.02 10.18 1.00
CA LYS A 135 4.02 9.10 1.99
C LYS A 135 3.05 9.40 3.12
N GLU A 136 3.23 10.55 3.72
CA GLU A 136 2.44 11.03 4.84
C GLU A 136 1.01 11.30 4.39
N LEU A 137 0.82 11.82 3.18
CA LEU A 137 -0.51 12.04 2.63
C LEU A 137 -1.30 10.74 2.45
N ALA A 138 -0.69 9.71 1.87
CA ALA A 138 -1.34 8.41 1.67
C ALA A 138 -1.77 7.78 3.00
N GLN A 139 -0.88 7.77 3.99
CA GLN A 139 -1.19 7.25 5.33
C GLN A 139 -2.27 8.08 6.03
N ALA A 140 -2.23 9.41 5.90
CA ALA A 140 -3.24 10.29 6.49
C ALA A 140 -4.64 9.97 5.95
N GLU A 141 -4.80 9.81 4.64
CA GLU A 141 -6.08 9.51 4.01
C GLU A 141 -6.65 8.16 4.46
N VAL A 142 -5.81 7.10 4.50
CA VAL A 142 -6.26 5.79 4.99
C VAL A 142 -6.62 5.86 6.48
N ASN A 143 -5.84 6.57 7.29
CA ASN A 143 -6.15 6.77 8.71
C ASN A 143 -7.45 7.56 8.92
N LEU A 144 -7.84 8.48 8.02
CA LEU A 144 -9.14 9.14 8.09
C LEU A 144 -10.28 8.14 7.91
N VAL A 145 -10.16 7.22 6.95
CA VAL A 145 -11.16 6.17 6.72
C VAL A 145 -11.21 5.19 7.89
N TRP A 146 -10.05 4.79 8.41
CA TRP A 146 -9.96 3.92 9.59
C TRP A 146 -10.57 4.60 10.82
N ALA A 147 -10.18 5.83 11.14
CA ALA A 147 -10.70 6.56 12.29
C ALA A 147 -12.22 6.71 12.22
N ALA A 148 -12.77 7.01 11.04
CA ALA A 148 -14.21 7.12 10.85
C ALA A 148 -14.93 5.76 10.98
N ALA A 149 -14.32 4.66 10.55
CA ALA A 149 -14.85 3.31 10.77
C ALA A 149 -14.89 2.94 12.26
N GLU A 150 -13.82 3.21 13.00
CA GLU A 150 -13.75 3.02 14.46
C GLU A 150 -14.77 3.91 15.18
N TYR A 151 -14.94 5.16 14.73
CA TYR A 151 -15.96 6.06 15.28
C TYR A 151 -17.37 5.48 15.11
N ARG A 152 -17.71 4.99 13.91
CA ARG A 152 -19.03 4.39 13.64
C ARG A 152 -19.28 3.12 14.46
N GLN A 153 -18.24 2.34 14.74
CA GLN A 153 -18.38 1.04 15.42
C GLN A 153 -18.30 1.14 16.94
N LEU A 154 -17.35 1.92 17.46
CA LEU A 154 -16.97 1.94 18.88
C LEU A 154 -17.03 3.34 19.50
N GLY A 155 -17.29 4.38 18.69
CA GLY A 155 -17.44 5.75 19.15
C GLY A 155 -16.12 6.51 19.33
N TRP A 156 -16.24 7.76 19.78
CA TRP A 156 -15.16 8.75 19.72
C TRP A 156 -13.87 8.34 20.45
N ARG A 157 -13.97 7.60 21.56
CA ARG A 157 -12.81 7.23 22.38
C ARG A 157 -11.85 6.33 21.63
N HIS A 158 -12.38 5.47 20.76
CA HIS A 158 -11.58 4.53 19.95
C HIS A 158 -11.00 5.20 18.71
N SER A 159 -11.72 6.18 18.13
CA SER A 159 -11.26 6.87 16.93
C SER A 159 -10.29 8.02 17.19
N ARG A 160 -10.25 8.58 18.40
CA ARG A 160 -9.53 9.84 18.69
C ARG A 160 -8.06 9.76 18.31
N GLU A 161 -7.36 8.71 18.73
CA GLU A 161 -5.91 8.60 18.49
C GLU A 161 -5.59 8.41 17.00
N ILE A 162 -6.47 7.74 16.26
CA ILE A 162 -6.31 7.54 14.82
C ILE A 162 -6.58 8.86 14.07
N PHE A 163 -7.62 9.62 14.44
CA PHE A 163 -7.83 10.97 13.92
C PHE A 163 -6.65 11.90 14.22
N ALA A 164 -6.13 11.87 15.44
CA ALA A 164 -4.96 12.66 15.81
C ALA A 164 -3.71 12.24 15.02
N SER A 165 -3.54 10.95 14.71
CA SER A 165 -2.48 10.48 13.83
C SER A 165 -2.66 10.95 12.39
N ALA A 166 -3.89 10.91 11.86
CA ALA A 166 -4.19 11.40 10.52
C ALA A 166 -3.89 12.90 10.39
N GLU A 167 -4.22 13.67 11.41
CA GLU A 167 -3.92 15.11 11.48
C GLU A 167 -2.42 15.39 11.51
N ARG A 168 -1.65 14.69 12.35
CA ARG A 168 -0.18 14.83 12.38
C ARG A 168 0.47 14.48 11.04
N LEU A 169 0.01 13.40 10.41
CA LEU A 169 0.49 13.00 9.09
C LEU A 169 0.13 14.06 8.04
N MET A 170 -1.07 14.63 8.10
CA MET A 170 -1.47 15.71 7.19
C MET A 170 -0.61 16.96 7.38
N ASP A 171 -0.35 17.37 8.62
CA ASP A 171 0.50 18.53 8.90
C ASP A 171 1.94 18.30 8.42
N GLN A 172 2.47 17.08 8.59
CA GLN A 172 3.78 16.70 8.05
C GLN A 172 3.78 16.70 6.51
N ALA A 173 2.72 16.20 5.88
CA ALA A 173 2.58 16.22 4.42
C ALA A 173 2.55 17.66 3.88
N ILE A 174 1.85 18.57 4.56
CA ILE A 174 1.83 20.00 4.20
C ILE A 174 3.24 20.57 4.29
N TYR A 175 3.92 20.36 5.41
CA TYR A 175 5.29 20.84 5.59
C TYR A 175 6.24 20.33 4.51
N LEU A 176 6.20 19.03 4.19
CA LEU A 176 7.03 18.42 3.15
C LEU A 176 6.69 18.94 1.76
N SER A 177 5.41 19.19 1.48
CA SER A 177 4.97 19.75 0.20
C SER A 177 5.52 21.17 0.01
N GLU A 178 5.42 22.00 1.04
CA GLU A 178 5.84 23.41 1.00
C GLU A 178 7.37 23.58 0.94
N ASN A 179 8.12 22.63 1.50
CA ASN A 179 9.59 22.65 1.57
C ASN A 179 10.25 21.64 0.61
N CYS A 180 9.53 21.21 -0.42
CA CYS A 180 10.03 20.22 -1.35
C CYS A 180 11.19 20.78 -2.19
N GLY A 181 12.36 20.16 -2.10
CA GLY A 181 13.59 20.61 -2.78
C GLY A 181 14.42 21.65 -2.01
N THR A 182 14.00 22.03 -0.80
CA THR A 182 14.76 22.94 0.08
C THR A 182 15.31 22.27 1.34
N LEU A 183 14.93 21.00 1.58
CA LEU A 183 15.44 20.12 2.63
C LEU A 183 16.51 19.19 2.05
#